data_AF-A0AAV4CGM6-F1
#
_entry.id   AF-A0AAV4CGM6-F1
#
_cell.length_a   1.000
_cell.length_b   1.000
_cell.length_c   1.000
_cell.angle_alpha   90.00
_cell.angle_beta   90.00
_cell.angle_gamma   90.00
#
_symmetry.space_group_name_H-M   'P 1'
#
loop_
_entity.id
_entity.type
_entity.pdbx_description
1 polymer ?
#
loop_
_entity_poly.entity_id
_entity_poly.type
_entity_poly.pdbx_seq_one_letter_code
_entity_poly.pdbx_strand_id
1 'polypeptide(L)'
;MGSLVAGAKYRGEFEERLKSVLNELAKEEGNIILFIDELHTMVGAGKGEGSMDAGNMLKPALARGELHCVGATTLDEYRQYIEKDAALERRFQKVLVDEPSVEDTVAILRGLKERYELHHHVEITDPAIVAAASLSHRYITDRQLPDKAIDLIDEAASSIRLQIDSKPESLDKLERKIIQLKIEQQALKNESDNASEKRLLALNEELESKERDYAELEEVWNAEKAALSGTQHIKSELEQARLDMDVARRAGDLNRMSELQYGRIPELEKQLDLATQAEMQEMSLLRNKVTDAEIAEVLSKQTGIPVSKMLEAEKDKLLKMEDVLHKRVIGQAEAVEVVSDAIRRSRAGLADPNRPI
;
A
#
# COMPACT_ATOMS: atom_id res chain seq x y z
N MET A 1 11.07 5.90 20.47
CA MET A 1 11.91 5.06 21.36
C MET A 1 13.27 4.69 20.75
N GLY A 2 13.32 4.21 19.50
CA GLY A 2 14.59 3.83 18.85
C GLY A 2 15.71 4.89 18.88
N SER A 3 15.37 6.18 18.80
CA SER A 3 16.34 7.28 18.90
C SER A 3 16.95 7.46 20.30
N LEU A 4 16.23 7.13 21.38
CA LEU A 4 16.74 7.22 22.76
C LEU A 4 17.68 6.05 23.09
N VAL A 5 17.39 4.87 22.53
CA VAL A 5 18.17 3.64 22.69
C VAL A 5 19.40 3.62 21.76
N ALA A 6 19.29 4.23 20.57
CA ALA A 6 20.39 4.34 19.63
C ALA A 6 21.58 5.11 20.24
N GLY A 7 22.74 4.44 20.29
CA GLY A 7 23.99 5.03 20.77
C GLY A 7 24.10 5.19 22.29
N ALA A 8 23.18 4.62 23.09
CA ALA A 8 23.41 4.45 24.52
C ALA A 8 24.23 3.17 24.74
N LYS A 9 25.48 3.31 25.22
CA LYS A 9 26.36 2.16 25.53
C LYS A 9 26.10 1.61 26.93
N TYR A 10 25.55 2.42 27.81
CA TYR A 10 25.31 2.08 29.22
C TYR A 10 23.89 2.45 29.65
N ARG A 11 23.30 1.66 30.54
CA ARG A 11 21.95 1.87 31.10
C ARG A 11 21.72 3.29 31.65
N GLY A 12 22.73 3.87 32.29
CA GLY A 12 22.66 5.22 32.85
C GLY A 12 22.51 6.33 31.81
N GLU A 13 23.02 6.15 30.59
CA GLU A 13 22.91 7.16 29.53
C GLU A 13 21.47 7.28 29.02
N PHE A 14 20.74 6.17 28.97
CA PHE A 14 19.31 6.19 28.61
C PHE A 14 18.47 6.89 29.69
N GLU A 15 18.68 6.54 30.96
CA GLU A 15 17.98 7.17 32.09
C GLU A 15 18.28 8.68 32.14
N GLU A 16 19.52 9.10 31.91
CA GLU A 16 19.90 10.52 31.87
C GLU A 16 19.24 11.27 30.71
N ARG A 17 19.22 10.68 29.50
CA ARG A 17 18.51 11.25 28.34
C ARG A 17 17.02 11.40 28.62
N LEU A 18 16.38 10.35 29.14
CA LEU A 18 14.96 10.39 29.47
C LEU A 18 14.66 11.46 30.54
N LYS A 19 15.52 11.57 31.55
CA LYS A 19 15.41 12.62 32.56
C LYS A 19 15.52 14.02 31.97
N SER A 20 16.44 14.23 31.03
CA SER A 20 16.59 15.51 30.32
C SER A 20 15.31 15.85 29.57
N VAL A 21 14.76 14.91 28.81
CA VAL A 21 13.51 15.08 28.06
C VAL A 21 12.35 15.43 29.01
N LEU A 22 12.20 14.69 30.11
CA LEU A 22 11.14 14.97 31.09
C LEU A 22 11.29 16.34 31.76
N ASN A 23 12.53 16.77 32.05
CA ASN A 23 12.79 18.10 32.61
C ASN A 23 12.50 19.22 31.62
N GLU A 24 12.75 19.01 30.32
CA GLU A 24 12.38 19.98 29.27
C GLU A 24 10.87 20.06 29.10
N LEU A 25 10.17 18.91 29.04
CA LEU A 25 8.72 18.87 28.97
C LEU A 25 8.04 19.53 30.17
N ALA A 26 8.61 19.37 31.37
CA ALA A 26 8.10 20.01 32.58
C ALA A 26 8.20 21.54 32.55
N LYS A 27 9.20 22.10 31.85
CA LYS A 27 9.35 23.57 31.70
C LYS A 27 8.31 24.19 30.76
N GLU A 28 7.73 23.40 29.87
CA GLU A 28 6.73 23.84 28.90
C GLU A 28 5.31 23.83 29.47
N GLU A 29 5.15 23.54 30.78
CA GLU A 29 3.91 23.62 31.56
C GLU A 29 2.67 23.02 30.85
N GLY A 30 2.88 21.90 30.16
CA GLY A 30 1.80 21.14 29.55
C GLY A 30 1.38 21.55 28.13
N ASN A 31 2.07 22.50 27.49
CA ASN A 31 1.84 22.85 26.09
C ASN A 31 2.25 21.75 25.09
N ILE A 32 3.01 20.76 25.54
CA ILE A 32 3.48 19.65 24.71
C ILE A 32 2.79 18.36 25.15
N ILE A 33 2.25 17.62 24.17
CA ILE A 33 1.72 16.27 24.36
C ILE A 33 2.74 15.27 23.80
N LEU A 34 3.27 14.40 24.66
CA LEU A 34 4.22 13.37 24.26
C LEU A 34 3.48 12.12 23.77
N PHE A 35 3.71 11.70 22.52
CA PHE A 35 3.27 10.38 22.05
C PHE A 35 4.34 9.32 22.33
N ILE A 36 3.96 8.23 22.98
CA ILE A 36 4.83 7.10 23.31
C ILE A 36 4.24 5.84 22.69
N ASP A 37 4.82 5.42 21.57
CA ASP A 37 4.52 4.11 21.00
C ASP A 37 5.13 2.99 21.84
N GLU A 38 4.47 1.84 21.84
CA GLU A 38 4.84 0.66 22.66
C GLU A 38 5.09 1.01 24.14
N LEU A 39 4.17 1.74 24.78
CA LEU A 39 4.31 2.25 26.14
C LEU A 39 4.71 1.17 27.17
N HIS A 40 4.24 -0.06 26.97
CA HIS A 40 4.57 -1.19 27.84
C HIS A 40 6.08 -1.47 27.92
N THR A 41 6.86 -1.15 26.88
CA THR A 41 8.33 -1.34 26.86
C THR A 41 9.02 -0.49 27.92
N MET A 42 8.46 0.66 28.28
CA MET A 42 9.01 1.57 29.29
C MET A 42 8.65 1.17 30.73
N VAL A 43 7.57 0.42 30.93
CA VAL A 43 6.99 0.12 32.25
C VAL A 43 7.19 -1.35 32.65
N GLY A 44 7.21 -2.25 31.66
CA GLY A 44 7.16 -3.70 31.87
C GLY A 44 8.51 -4.42 31.81
N ALA A 45 9.53 -3.73 31.30
CA ALA A 45 10.89 -4.21 31.12
C ALA A 45 11.65 -4.27 32.47
N GLY A 46 11.06 -4.84 33.53
CA GLY A 46 11.68 -4.91 34.86
C GLY A 46 11.91 -6.33 35.39
N LYS A 47 11.47 -7.37 34.67
CA LYS A 47 11.49 -8.77 35.17
C LYS A 47 12.58 -9.66 34.59
N GLY A 48 13.35 -9.18 33.60
CA GLY A 48 14.55 -9.85 33.09
C GLY A 48 15.81 -9.11 33.54
N GLU A 49 16.90 -9.84 33.78
CA GLU A 49 18.20 -9.33 34.26
C GLU A 49 18.93 -8.32 33.34
N GLY A 50 18.27 -7.75 32.33
CA GLY A 50 18.84 -6.76 31.41
C GLY A 50 17.85 -5.72 30.87
N SER A 51 16.64 -5.66 31.44
CA SER A 51 15.56 -4.82 30.96
C SER A 51 15.55 -3.45 31.66
N MET A 52 15.30 -2.35 30.93
CA MET A 52 15.30 -0.97 31.44
C MET A 52 13.91 -0.56 31.96
N ASP A 53 13.73 -0.38 33.27
CA ASP A 53 12.48 0.10 33.88
C ASP A 53 12.46 1.63 34.01
N ALA A 54 11.92 2.29 32.97
CA ALA A 54 11.69 3.73 32.94
C ALA A 54 10.42 4.16 33.69
N GLY A 55 9.58 3.20 34.12
CA GLY A 55 8.30 3.47 34.75
C GLY A 55 8.43 4.32 36.02
N ASN A 56 9.50 4.12 36.79
CA ASN A 56 9.76 4.90 38.00
C ASN A 56 10.13 6.37 37.73
N MET A 57 10.59 6.69 36.51
CA MET A 57 10.90 8.07 36.11
C MET A 57 9.66 8.81 35.61
N LEU A 58 8.70 8.09 35.02
CA LEU A 58 7.46 8.66 34.49
C LEU A 58 6.43 8.93 35.60
N LYS A 59 6.33 8.04 36.60
CA LYS A 59 5.34 8.15 37.69
C LYS A 59 5.32 9.52 38.38
N PRO A 60 6.46 10.13 38.78
CA PRO A 60 6.44 11.43 39.44
C PRO A 60 5.94 12.55 38.53
N ALA A 61 6.37 12.57 37.26
CA ALA A 61 5.96 13.59 36.29
C ALA A 61 4.47 13.49 35.96
N LEU A 62 3.95 12.26 35.77
CA LEU A 62 2.51 11.99 35.58
C LEU A 62 1.68 12.35 36.82
N ALA A 63 2.21 12.10 38.03
CA ALA A 63 1.50 12.39 39.27
C ALA A 63 1.39 13.90 39.54
N ARG A 64 2.42 14.68 39.17
CA ARG A 64 2.44 16.14 39.31
C ARG A 64 1.72 16.87 38.18
N GLY A 65 1.36 16.18 37.11
CA GLY A 65 0.74 16.81 35.93
C GLY A 65 1.74 17.58 35.05
N GLU A 66 3.04 17.35 35.24
CA GLU A 66 4.11 17.98 34.45
C GLU A 66 4.29 17.30 33.08
N LEU A 67 3.74 16.09 32.92
CA LEU A 67 3.80 15.32 31.68
C LEU A 67 2.39 15.03 31.16
N HIS A 68 2.07 15.58 30.00
CA HIS A 68 0.93 15.14 29.19
C HIS A 68 1.41 14.16 28.14
N CYS A 69 0.86 12.95 28.12
CA CYS A 69 1.23 11.96 27.13
C CYS A 69 0.06 11.11 26.66
N VAL A 70 0.24 10.56 25.45
CA VAL A 70 -0.62 9.53 24.85
C VAL A 70 0.26 8.31 24.64
N GLY A 71 -0.09 7.20 25.28
CA GLY A 71 0.62 5.92 25.11
C GLY A 71 -0.17 4.97 24.23
N ALA A 72 0.51 4.30 23.30
CA ALA A 72 -0.04 3.20 22.52
C ALA A 72 0.54 1.86 23.00
N THR A 73 -0.32 0.83 23.13
CA THR A 73 0.08 -0.53 23.51
C THR A 73 -1.05 -1.51 23.19
N THR A 74 -0.75 -2.80 23.07
CA THR A 74 -1.80 -3.82 22.95
C THR A 74 -2.56 -4.02 24.26
N LEU A 75 -3.78 -4.55 24.19
CA LEU A 75 -4.62 -4.82 25.37
C LEU A 75 -3.96 -5.82 26.33
N ASP A 76 -3.28 -6.83 25.80
CA ASP A 76 -2.63 -7.86 26.60
C ASP A 76 -1.44 -7.30 27.38
N GLU A 77 -0.62 -6.47 26.74
CA GLU A 77 0.49 -5.77 27.39
C GLU A 77 0.00 -4.74 28.41
N TYR A 78 -1.09 -4.03 28.10
CA TYR A 78 -1.74 -3.13 29.06
C TYR A 78 -2.11 -3.88 30.34
N ARG A 79 -2.82 -5.02 30.21
CA ARG A 79 -3.21 -5.90 31.34
C ARG A 79 -1.99 -6.43 32.09
N GLN A 80 -0.91 -6.74 31.38
CA GLN A 80 0.27 -7.34 31.97
C GLN A 80 1.13 -6.35 32.76
N TYR A 81 1.29 -5.13 32.25
CA TYR A 81 2.32 -4.19 32.72
C TYR A 81 1.77 -2.89 33.31
N ILE A 82 0.63 -2.39 32.83
CA ILE A 82 0.08 -1.09 33.25
C ILE A 82 -1.03 -1.27 34.29
N GLU A 83 -1.97 -2.18 34.03
CA GLU A 83 -3.12 -2.44 34.93
C GLU A 83 -2.70 -3.03 36.28
N LYS A 84 -1.57 -3.75 36.33
CA LYS A 84 -1.03 -4.28 37.59
C LYS A 84 -0.34 -3.22 38.45
N ASP A 85 -0.02 -2.06 37.88
CA ASP A 85 0.62 -0.95 38.59
C ASP A 85 -0.42 0.12 38.95
N ALA A 86 -0.86 0.12 40.21
CA ALA A 86 -1.89 1.02 40.70
C ALA A 86 -1.53 2.52 40.63
N ALA A 87 -0.25 2.87 40.45
CA ALA A 87 0.16 4.26 40.24
C ALA A 87 -0.06 4.71 38.79
N LEU A 88 0.15 3.81 37.82
CA LEU A 88 -0.03 4.10 36.39
C LEU A 88 -1.48 3.93 35.95
N GLU A 89 -2.16 2.89 36.43
CA GLU A 89 -3.58 2.64 36.13
C GLU A 89 -4.44 3.88 36.43
N ARG A 90 -4.18 4.56 37.56
CA ARG A 90 -4.91 5.77 37.96
C ARG A 90 -4.58 7.02 37.15
N ARG A 91 -3.52 7.00 36.33
CA ARG A 91 -3.03 8.15 35.54
C ARG A 91 -3.32 8.02 34.06
N PHE A 92 -3.60 6.80 33.57
CA PHE A 92 -3.99 6.55 32.19
C PHE A 92 -5.48 6.26 32.07
N GLN A 93 -6.15 6.99 31.19
CA GLN A 93 -7.48 6.62 30.73
C GLN A 93 -7.36 5.60 29.59
N LYS A 94 -8.06 4.46 29.71
CA LYS A 94 -8.12 3.47 28.63
C LYS A 94 -8.98 4.02 27.49
N VAL A 95 -8.41 4.08 26.28
CA VAL A 95 -9.11 4.37 25.03
C VAL A 95 -8.91 3.15 24.14
N LEU A 96 -9.98 2.40 23.89
CA LEU A 96 -9.93 1.21 23.04
C LEU A 96 -10.00 1.64 21.57
N VAL A 97 -9.09 1.11 20.77
CA VAL A 97 -9.05 1.30 19.32
C VAL A 97 -9.17 -0.07 18.71
N ASP A 98 -10.34 -0.37 18.17
CA ASP A 98 -10.65 -1.66 17.55
C ASP A 98 -10.23 -1.69 16.08
N GLU A 99 -10.06 -2.89 15.53
CA GLU A 99 -9.83 -3.09 14.10
C GLU A 99 -11.03 -2.56 13.30
N PRO A 100 -10.82 -1.73 12.26
CA PRO A 100 -11.90 -1.24 11.42
C PRO A 100 -12.58 -2.38 10.65
N SER A 101 -13.87 -2.19 10.34
CA SER A 101 -14.56 -3.11 9.44
C SER A 101 -13.98 -3.04 8.01
N VAL A 102 -14.36 -3.99 7.15
CA VAL A 102 -13.98 -3.95 5.73
C VAL A 102 -14.50 -2.67 5.08
N GLU A 103 -15.72 -2.24 5.40
CA GLU A 103 -16.32 -1.00 4.87
C GLU A 103 -15.57 0.25 5.34
N ASP A 104 -15.24 0.31 6.64
CA ASP A 104 -14.46 1.42 7.19
C ASP A 104 -13.05 1.46 6.58
N THR A 105 -12.44 0.30 6.36
CA THR A 105 -11.13 0.20 5.70
C THR A 105 -11.19 0.71 4.27
N VAL A 106 -12.25 0.40 3.51
CA VAL A 106 -12.46 0.97 2.17
C VAL A 106 -12.55 2.49 2.24
N ALA A 107 -13.24 3.06 3.23
CA ALA A 107 -13.32 4.51 3.41
C ALA A 107 -11.95 5.13 3.76
N ILE A 108 -11.18 4.48 4.64
CA ILE A 108 -9.81 4.88 4.98
C ILE A 108 -8.92 4.88 3.73
N LEU A 109 -8.94 3.78 2.95
CA LEU A 109 -8.15 3.64 1.73
C LEU A 109 -8.56 4.68 0.66
N ARG A 110 -9.85 5.00 0.53
CA ARG A 110 -10.31 6.08 -0.35
C ARG A 110 -9.76 7.44 0.08
N GLY A 111 -9.67 7.71 1.38
CA GLY A 111 -9.04 8.92 1.92
C GLY A 111 -7.52 8.97 1.71
N LEU A 112 -6.85 7.81 1.67
CA LEU A 112 -5.42 7.69 1.41
C LEU A 112 -5.07 7.62 -0.08
N LYS A 113 -6.05 7.31 -0.94
CA LYS A 113 -5.89 7.06 -2.38
C LYS A 113 -5.02 8.11 -3.05
N GLU A 114 -5.38 9.39 -2.95
CA GLU A 114 -4.67 10.49 -3.63
C GLU A 114 -3.19 10.55 -3.23
N ARG A 115 -2.87 10.29 -1.97
CA ARG A 115 -1.48 10.32 -1.46
C ARG A 115 -0.64 9.18 -2.04
N TYR A 116 -1.21 7.98 -2.14
CA TYR A 116 -0.52 6.83 -2.73
C TYR A 116 -0.39 6.95 -4.25
N GLU A 117 -1.41 7.47 -4.94
CA GLU A 117 -1.32 7.78 -6.37
C GLU A 117 -0.20 8.77 -6.65
N LEU A 118 -0.10 9.85 -5.87
CA LEU A 118 0.97 10.83 -5.99
C LEU A 118 2.35 10.23 -5.68
N HIS A 119 2.47 9.46 -4.60
CA HIS A 119 3.74 8.85 -4.22
C HIS A 119 4.26 7.89 -5.29
N HIS A 120 3.42 7.00 -5.80
CA HIS A 120 3.81 5.96 -6.76
C HIS A 120 3.66 6.35 -8.22
N HIS A 121 3.00 7.48 -8.51
CA HIS A 121 2.72 7.97 -9.85
C HIS A 121 1.89 6.96 -10.67
N VAL A 122 0.86 6.44 -10.03
CA VAL A 122 -0.09 5.48 -10.59
C VAL A 122 -1.52 5.94 -10.32
N GLU A 123 -2.49 5.34 -10.98
CA GLU A 123 -3.91 5.53 -10.69
C GLU A 123 -4.43 4.29 -9.95
N ILE A 124 -5.12 4.47 -8.84
CA ILE A 124 -5.67 3.37 -8.04
C ILE A 124 -7.18 3.33 -8.28
N THR A 125 -7.65 2.24 -8.88
CA THR A 125 -9.08 2.09 -9.17
C THR A 125 -9.88 1.77 -7.91
N ASP A 126 -11.15 2.18 -7.86
CA ASP A 126 -12.02 1.86 -6.71
C ASP A 126 -12.20 0.34 -6.50
N PRO A 127 -12.34 -0.49 -7.56
CA PRO A 127 -12.30 -1.95 -7.41
C PRO A 127 -11.03 -2.48 -6.75
N ALA A 128 -9.86 -1.90 -7.02
CA ALA A 128 -8.62 -2.29 -6.36
C ALA A 128 -8.67 -2.03 -4.85
N ILE A 129 -9.25 -0.89 -4.43
CA ILE A 129 -9.43 -0.55 -3.01
C ILE A 129 -10.34 -1.56 -2.32
N VAL A 130 -11.48 -1.88 -2.93
CA VAL A 130 -12.43 -2.86 -2.39
C VAL A 130 -11.80 -4.25 -2.33
N ALA A 131 -11.06 -4.64 -3.36
CA ALA A 131 -10.33 -5.91 -3.41
C ALA A 131 -9.24 -5.97 -2.32
N ALA A 132 -8.47 -4.90 -2.12
CA ALA A 132 -7.42 -4.86 -1.11
C ALA A 132 -7.99 -5.07 0.30
N ALA A 133 -9.08 -4.37 0.65
CA ALA A 133 -9.74 -4.54 1.95
C ALA A 133 -10.36 -5.95 2.09
N SER A 134 -11.11 -6.41 1.09
CA SER A 134 -11.84 -7.68 1.16
C SER A 134 -10.93 -8.90 1.13
N LEU A 135 -9.95 -8.91 0.24
CA LEU A 135 -9.03 -10.03 0.06
C LEU A 135 -8.02 -10.11 1.23
N SER A 136 -7.49 -8.99 1.70
CA SER A 136 -6.60 -9.00 2.88
C SER A 136 -7.33 -9.47 4.13
N HIS A 137 -8.58 -9.04 4.34
CA HIS A 137 -9.39 -9.53 5.45
C HIS A 137 -9.62 -11.04 5.39
N ARG A 138 -9.84 -11.58 4.18
CA ARG A 138 -10.14 -12.99 3.96
C ARG A 138 -8.93 -13.93 4.05
N TYR A 139 -7.79 -13.51 3.51
CA TYR A 139 -6.64 -14.40 3.29
C TYR A 139 -5.44 -14.10 4.19
N ILE A 140 -5.34 -12.92 4.77
CA ILE A 140 -4.27 -12.54 5.71
C ILE A 140 -4.89 -12.47 7.12
N THR A 141 -4.77 -13.56 7.89
CA THR A 141 -5.41 -13.72 9.20
C THR A 141 -4.51 -13.37 10.38
N ASP A 142 -3.20 -13.27 10.15
CA ASP A 142 -2.17 -12.98 11.14
C ASP A 142 -1.90 -11.48 11.34
N ARG A 143 -2.50 -10.63 10.51
CA ARG A 143 -2.41 -9.17 10.55
C ARG A 143 -3.78 -8.52 10.57
N GLN A 144 -3.85 -7.28 11.06
CA GLN A 144 -5.08 -6.52 11.23
C GLN A 144 -5.26 -5.47 10.12
N LEU A 145 -6.52 -5.16 9.79
CA LEU A 145 -6.88 -3.96 9.06
C LEU A 145 -6.61 -2.70 9.92
N PRO A 146 -6.37 -1.53 9.30
CA PRO A 146 -6.28 -1.27 7.87
C PRO A 146 -4.89 -1.56 7.27
N ASP A 147 -3.89 -1.82 8.13
CA ASP A 147 -2.47 -1.95 7.80
C ASP A 147 -2.19 -2.94 6.66
N LYS A 148 -2.68 -4.18 6.78
CA LYS A 148 -2.51 -5.21 5.73
C LYS A 148 -3.13 -4.83 4.37
N ALA A 149 -4.17 -4.00 4.36
CA ALA A 149 -4.81 -3.58 3.12
C ALA A 149 -4.06 -2.41 2.46
N ILE A 150 -3.51 -1.51 3.30
CA ILE A 150 -2.61 -0.43 2.87
C ILE A 150 -1.36 -1.03 2.22
N ASP A 151 -0.75 -2.04 2.85
CA ASP A 151 0.43 -2.73 2.31
C ASP A 151 0.17 -3.36 0.92
N LEU A 152 -1.00 -3.97 0.71
CA LEU A 152 -1.33 -4.53 -0.60
C LEU A 152 -1.44 -3.45 -1.68
N ILE A 153 -2.02 -2.29 -1.34
CA ILE A 153 -2.11 -1.15 -2.25
C ILE A 153 -0.71 -0.61 -2.56
N ASP A 154 0.14 -0.47 -1.53
CA ASP A 154 1.50 0.04 -1.65
C ASP A 154 2.38 -0.86 -2.53
N GLU A 155 2.31 -2.18 -2.32
CA GLU A 155 3.07 -3.16 -3.10
C GLU A 155 2.57 -3.25 -4.55
N ALA A 156 1.25 -3.23 -4.76
CA ALA A 156 0.68 -3.24 -6.11
C ALA A 156 1.02 -1.95 -6.88
N ALA A 157 0.95 -0.79 -6.23
CA ALA A 157 1.34 0.48 -6.81
C ALA A 157 2.84 0.52 -7.15
N SER A 158 3.69 0.01 -6.26
CA SER A 158 5.13 -0.12 -6.50
C SER A 158 5.43 -1.04 -7.67
N SER A 159 4.72 -2.17 -7.79
CA SER A 159 4.86 -3.11 -8.91
C SER A 159 4.53 -2.45 -10.25
N ILE A 160 3.41 -1.70 -10.32
CA ILE A 160 3.04 -0.97 -11.54
C ILE A 160 4.06 0.13 -11.86
N ARG A 161 4.54 0.87 -10.86
CA ARG A 161 5.57 1.88 -11.05
C ARG A 161 6.85 1.31 -11.66
N LEU A 162 7.31 0.16 -11.19
CA LEU A 162 8.47 -0.53 -11.77
C LEU A 162 8.22 -0.96 -13.22
N GLN A 163 7.00 -1.38 -13.56
CA GLN A 163 6.63 -1.71 -14.94
C GLN A 163 6.63 -0.48 -15.86
N ILE A 164 6.19 0.68 -15.37
CA ILE A 164 6.20 1.94 -16.13
C ILE A 164 7.62 2.40 -16.45
N ASP A 165 8.54 2.25 -15.49
CA ASP A 165 9.93 2.66 -15.66
C ASP A 165 10.76 1.68 -16.51
N SER A 166 10.27 0.44 -16.64
CA SER A 166 10.92 -0.62 -17.43
C SER A 166 10.56 -0.54 -18.91
N LYS A 167 11.48 -1.01 -19.77
CA LYS A 167 11.21 -1.15 -21.21
C LYS A 167 10.08 -2.19 -21.41
N PRO A 168 9.02 -1.89 -22.18
CA PRO A 168 7.97 -2.85 -22.51
C PRO A 168 8.51 -4.12 -23.14
N GLU A 169 7.88 -5.27 -22.85
CA GLU A 169 8.32 -6.58 -23.34
C GLU A 169 8.33 -6.66 -24.89
N SER A 170 7.41 -5.95 -25.55
CA SER A 170 7.37 -5.84 -27.02
C SER A 170 8.63 -5.17 -27.58
N LEU A 171 9.09 -4.08 -26.96
CA LEU A 171 10.30 -3.37 -27.34
C LEU A 171 11.56 -4.16 -27.04
N ASP A 172 11.66 -4.81 -25.87
CA ASP A 172 12.80 -5.66 -25.51
C ASP A 172 12.93 -6.88 -26.47
N LYS A 173 11.81 -7.50 -26.85
CA LYS A 173 11.80 -8.59 -27.86
C LYS A 173 12.33 -8.12 -29.21
N LEU A 174 11.89 -6.95 -29.69
CA LEU A 174 12.36 -6.38 -30.95
C LEU A 174 13.83 -6.01 -30.89
N GLU A 175 14.27 -5.35 -29.82
CA GLU A 175 15.67 -4.96 -29.63
C GLU A 175 16.60 -6.18 -29.65
N ARG A 176 16.28 -7.23 -28.89
CA ARG A 176 17.07 -8.48 -28.89
C ARG A 176 17.14 -9.10 -30.28
N LYS A 177 16.03 -9.07 -31.03
CA LYS A 177 15.98 -9.60 -32.40
C LYS A 177 16.83 -8.77 -33.37
N ILE A 178 16.77 -7.44 -33.27
CA ILE A 178 17.60 -6.50 -34.05
C ILE A 178 19.08 -6.75 -33.76
N ILE A 179 19.47 -6.89 -32.49
CA ILE A 179 20.86 -7.19 -32.11
C ILE A 179 21.32 -8.51 -32.72
N GLN A 180 20.49 -9.56 -32.65
CA GLN A 180 20.80 -10.86 -33.24
C GLN A 180 21.03 -10.74 -34.76
N LEU A 181 20.14 -10.04 -35.47
CA LEU A 181 20.26 -9.81 -36.90
C LEU A 181 21.52 -8.98 -37.23
N LYS A 182 21.86 -7.94 -36.45
CA LYS A 182 23.09 -7.15 -36.64
C LYS A 182 24.36 -8.00 -36.50
N ILE A 183 24.38 -8.94 -35.55
CA ILE A 183 25.51 -9.86 -35.38
C ILE A 183 25.62 -10.79 -36.59
N GLU A 184 24.51 -11.37 -37.07
CA GLU A 184 24.47 -12.22 -38.27
C GLU A 184 24.90 -11.43 -39.52
N GLN A 185 24.45 -10.18 -39.67
CA GLN A 185 24.87 -9.27 -40.74
C GLN A 185 26.38 -9.06 -40.73
N GLN A 186 26.96 -8.82 -39.56
CA GLN A 186 28.39 -8.54 -39.42
C GLN A 186 29.24 -9.78 -39.72
N ALA A 187 28.75 -10.98 -39.38
CA ALA A 187 29.41 -12.23 -39.74
C ALA A 187 29.40 -12.46 -41.26
N LEU A 188 28.24 -12.27 -41.91
CA LEU A 188 28.06 -12.48 -43.34
C LEU A 188 28.78 -11.45 -44.23
N LYS A 189 29.06 -10.24 -43.73
CA LYS A 189 29.82 -9.21 -44.46
C LYS A 189 31.23 -9.64 -44.86
N ASN A 190 31.81 -10.61 -44.17
CA ASN A 190 33.16 -11.11 -44.45
C ASN A 190 33.16 -12.33 -45.39
N GLU A 191 32.00 -12.86 -45.74
CA GLU A 191 31.83 -14.02 -46.62
C GLU A 191 31.60 -13.54 -48.07
N SER A 192 32.03 -14.35 -49.05
CA SER A 192 32.05 -13.96 -50.48
C SER A 192 31.31 -14.94 -51.40
N ASP A 193 30.63 -15.94 -50.84
CA ASP A 193 29.83 -16.87 -51.63
C ASP A 193 28.44 -16.30 -51.96
N ASN A 194 27.89 -16.72 -53.10
CA ASN A 194 26.62 -16.20 -53.63
C ASN A 194 25.42 -16.49 -52.69
N ALA A 195 25.50 -17.54 -51.85
CA ALA A 195 24.44 -17.84 -50.90
C ALA A 195 24.48 -16.85 -49.72
N SER A 196 25.66 -16.51 -49.21
CA SER A 196 25.87 -15.47 -48.20
C SER A 196 25.43 -14.08 -48.68
N GLU A 197 25.70 -13.70 -49.93
CA GLU A 197 25.22 -12.42 -50.50
C GLU A 197 23.69 -12.35 -50.54
N LYS A 198 23.01 -13.43 -50.96
CA LYS A 198 21.54 -13.48 -50.96
C LYS A 198 20.96 -13.45 -49.55
N ARG A 199 21.59 -14.15 -48.60
CA ARG A 199 21.17 -14.15 -47.19
C ARG A 199 21.35 -12.75 -46.58
N LEU A 200 22.45 -12.08 -46.87
CA LEU A 200 22.73 -10.71 -46.42
C LEU A 200 21.64 -9.74 -46.89
N LEU A 201 21.21 -9.83 -48.16
CA LEU A 201 20.13 -8.99 -48.69
C LEU A 201 18.82 -9.21 -47.95
N ALA A 202 18.37 -10.46 -47.80
CA ALA A 202 17.15 -10.78 -47.07
C ALA A 202 17.21 -10.35 -45.59
N LEU A 203 18.40 -10.47 -44.98
CA LEU A 203 18.63 -10.07 -43.61
C LEU A 203 18.62 -8.55 -43.43
N ASN A 204 19.11 -7.78 -44.41
CA ASN A 204 19.01 -6.32 -44.40
C ASN A 204 17.55 -5.87 -44.48
N GLU A 205 16.73 -6.50 -45.34
CA GLU A 205 15.29 -6.21 -45.44
C GLU A 205 14.56 -6.54 -44.11
N GLU A 206 14.86 -7.70 -43.49
CA GLU A 206 14.29 -8.05 -42.18
C GLU A 206 14.73 -7.08 -41.08
N LEU A 207 16.01 -6.68 -41.09
CA LEU A 207 16.56 -5.72 -40.14
C LEU A 207 15.88 -4.35 -40.28
N GLU A 208 15.75 -3.83 -41.50
CA GLU A 208 15.12 -2.53 -41.76
C GLU A 208 13.65 -2.54 -41.33
N SER A 209 12.92 -3.63 -41.62
CA SER A 209 11.55 -3.80 -41.14
C SER A 209 11.49 -3.79 -39.61
N LYS A 210 12.39 -4.51 -38.92
CA LYS A 210 12.38 -4.60 -37.45
C LYS A 210 12.81 -3.30 -36.78
N GLU A 211 13.79 -2.59 -37.35
CA GLU A 211 14.21 -1.27 -36.88
C GLU A 211 13.09 -0.24 -37.03
N ARG A 212 12.31 -0.31 -38.12
CA ARG A 212 11.12 0.50 -38.29
C ARG A 212 10.04 0.19 -37.25
N ASP A 213 9.69 -1.09 -37.07
CA ASP A 213 8.73 -1.53 -36.05
C ASP A 213 9.15 -1.04 -34.65
N TYR A 214 10.46 -1.12 -34.35
CA TYR A 214 11.02 -0.67 -33.08
C TYR A 214 10.91 0.85 -32.92
N ALA A 215 11.26 1.62 -33.95
CA ALA A 215 11.17 3.09 -33.90
C ALA A 215 9.73 3.58 -33.72
N GLU A 216 8.76 2.94 -34.41
CA GLU A 216 7.33 3.26 -34.28
C GLU A 216 6.85 2.99 -32.83
N LEU A 217 7.21 1.85 -32.24
CA LEU A 217 6.84 1.54 -30.86
C LEU A 217 7.57 2.39 -29.81
N GLU A 218 8.82 2.75 -30.07
CA GLU A 218 9.63 3.60 -29.18
C GLU A 218 9.07 5.03 -29.14
N GLU A 219 8.60 5.55 -30.27
CA GLU A 219 7.92 6.86 -30.33
C GLU A 219 6.62 6.84 -29.51
N VAL A 220 5.80 5.80 -29.66
CA VAL A 220 4.57 5.62 -28.85
C VAL A 220 4.91 5.53 -27.36
N TRP A 221 5.90 4.73 -26.97
CA TRP A 221 6.30 4.60 -25.57
C TRP A 221 6.79 5.93 -24.96
N ASN A 222 7.59 6.70 -25.71
CA ASN A 222 8.07 8.00 -25.26
C ASN A 222 6.92 9.02 -25.13
N ALA A 223 5.96 9.00 -26.06
CA ALA A 223 4.76 9.84 -26.00
C ALA A 223 3.89 9.51 -24.79
N GLU A 224 3.59 8.23 -24.56
CA GLU A 224 2.82 7.76 -23.40
C GLU A 224 3.51 8.14 -22.07
N LYS A 225 4.85 8.01 -22.00
CA LYS A 225 5.64 8.37 -20.81
C LYS A 225 5.64 9.89 -20.56
N ALA A 226 5.69 10.69 -21.61
CA ALA A 226 5.60 12.15 -21.51
C ALA A 226 4.22 12.61 -21.02
N ALA A 227 3.15 11.98 -21.53
CA ALA A 227 1.78 12.24 -21.08
C ALA A 227 1.62 11.95 -19.57
N LEU A 228 2.09 10.78 -19.12
CA LEU A 228 2.03 10.39 -17.70
C LEU A 228 2.77 11.39 -16.79
N SER A 229 3.96 11.84 -17.21
CA SER A 229 4.74 12.82 -16.48
C SER A 229 4.03 14.17 -16.36
N GLY A 230 3.35 14.61 -17.43
CA GLY A 230 2.53 15.82 -17.44
C GLY A 230 1.37 15.75 -16.44
N THR A 231 0.59 14.67 -16.47
CA THR A 231 -0.51 14.43 -15.53
C THR A 231 -0.03 14.42 -14.09
N GLN A 232 1.10 13.76 -13.83
CA GLN A 232 1.68 13.72 -12.50
C GLN A 232 2.08 15.11 -11.99
N HIS A 233 2.69 15.94 -12.85
CA HIS A 233 3.07 17.28 -12.47
C HIS A 233 1.84 18.11 -12.06
N ILE A 234 0.75 18.03 -12.81
CA ILE A 234 -0.52 18.69 -12.49
C ILE A 234 -1.08 18.19 -11.15
N LYS A 235 -1.09 16.87 -10.91
CA LYS A 235 -1.53 16.31 -9.61
C LYS A 235 -0.68 16.84 -8.44
N SER A 236 0.63 16.92 -8.62
CA SER A 236 1.54 17.44 -7.58
C SER A 236 1.29 18.92 -7.29
N GLU A 237 1.04 19.74 -8.31
CA GLU A 237 0.69 21.15 -8.13
C GLU A 237 -0.67 21.32 -7.43
N LEU A 238 -1.64 20.47 -7.76
CA LEU A 238 -2.96 20.47 -7.15
C LEU A 238 -2.88 20.16 -5.65
N GLU A 239 -2.10 19.16 -5.27
CA GLU A 239 -1.91 18.81 -3.86
C GLU A 239 -1.18 19.92 -3.09
N GLN A 240 -0.16 20.52 -3.69
CA GLN A 240 0.51 21.67 -3.08
C GLN A 240 -0.46 22.85 -2.89
N ALA A 241 -1.32 23.13 -3.88
CA ALA A 241 -2.34 24.17 -3.77
C ALA A 241 -3.36 23.88 -2.66
N ARG A 242 -3.74 22.62 -2.45
CA ARG A 242 -4.62 22.19 -1.34
C ARG A 242 -3.92 22.37 0.01
N LEU A 243 -2.65 21.99 0.14
CA LEU A 243 -1.85 22.21 1.36
C LEU A 243 -1.68 23.70 1.68
N ASP A 244 -1.38 24.52 0.67
CA ASP A 244 -1.24 25.97 0.80
C ASP A 244 -2.56 26.62 1.26
N MET A 245 -3.70 26.11 0.78
CA MET A 245 -5.02 26.55 1.20
C MET A 245 -5.27 26.25 2.69
N ASP A 246 -4.87 25.08 3.18
CA ASP A 246 -5.00 24.72 4.60
C ASP A 246 -4.03 25.52 5.49
N VAL A 247 -2.86 25.89 4.98
CA VAL A 247 -1.95 26.83 5.65
C VAL A 247 -2.59 28.22 5.72
N ALA A 248 -3.11 28.74 4.61
CA ALA A 248 -3.80 30.03 4.57
C ALA A 248 -5.01 30.07 5.50
N ARG A 249 -5.80 28.99 5.56
CA ARG A 249 -6.94 28.84 6.47
C ARG A 249 -6.50 28.94 7.94
N ARG A 250 -5.42 28.24 8.32
CA ARG A 250 -4.87 28.30 9.69
C ARG A 250 -4.29 29.67 10.04
N ALA A 251 -3.71 30.35 9.06
CA ALA A 251 -3.17 31.70 9.23
C ALA A 251 -4.23 32.82 9.20
N GLY A 252 -5.46 32.51 8.77
CA GLY A 252 -6.53 33.49 8.59
C GLY A 252 -6.37 34.38 7.35
N ASP A 253 -5.55 33.99 6.37
CA ASP A 253 -5.37 34.72 5.11
C ASP A 253 -6.51 34.43 4.13
N LEU A 254 -7.58 35.23 4.24
CA LEU A 254 -8.77 35.08 3.41
C LEU A 254 -8.52 35.40 1.92
N ASN A 255 -7.56 36.27 1.61
CA ASN A 255 -7.25 36.63 0.22
C ASN A 255 -6.60 35.46 -0.50
N ARG A 256 -5.55 34.87 0.11
CA ARG A 256 -4.86 33.71 -0.45
C ARG A 256 -5.78 32.50 -0.53
N MET A 257 -6.62 32.30 0.48
CA MET A 257 -7.62 31.23 0.47
C MET A 257 -8.60 31.38 -0.71
N SER A 258 -9.13 32.58 -0.96
CA SER A 258 -10.06 32.83 -2.08
C SER A 258 -9.38 32.64 -3.45
N GLU A 259 -8.13 33.08 -3.60
CA GLU A 259 -7.34 32.90 -4.83
C GLU A 259 -7.15 31.41 -5.15
N LEU A 260 -6.78 30.61 -4.16
CA LEU A 260 -6.57 29.17 -4.31
C LEU A 260 -7.88 28.44 -4.57
N GLN A 261 -8.93 28.71 -3.76
CA GLN A 261 -10.20 28.00 -3.80
C GLN A 261 -10.99 28.24 -5.09
N TYR A 262 -11.00 29.47 -5.61
CA TYR A 262 -11.82 29.83 -6.79
C TYR A 262 -11.00 30.07 -8.05
N GLY A 263 -9.67 30.11 -7.96
CA GLY A 263 -8.76 30.29 -9.08
C GLY A 263 -7.97 29.02 -9.36
N ARG A 264 -6.85 28.84 -8.63
CA ARG A 264 -5.83 27.85 -8.97
C ARG A 264 -6.31 26.40 -8.87
N ILE A 265 -7.03 26.04 -7.81
CA ILE A 265 -7.50 24.65 -7.61
C ILE A 265 -8.48 24.22 -8.72
N PRO A 266 -9.57 24.97 -9.02
CA PRO A 266 -10.47 24.62 -10.12
C PRO A 266 -9.78 24.60 -11.50
N GLU A 267 -8.80 25.47 -11.73
CA GLU A 267 -8.00 25.46 -12.97
C GLU A 267 -7.21 24.15 -13.11
N LEU A 268 -6.49 23.75 -12.06
CA LEU A 268 -5.70 22.53 -12.04
C LEU A 268 -6.57 21.27 -12.12
N GLU A 269 -7.73 21.24 -11.44
CA GLU A 269 -8.70 20.14 -11.55
C GLU A 269 -9.21 19.98 -12.98
N LYS A 270 -9.52 21.10 -13.66
CA LYS A 270 -9.94 21.07 -15.06
C LYS A 270 -8.81 20.60 -16.00
N GLN A 271 -7.58 21.03 -15.76
CA GLN A 271 -6.42 20.58 -16.53
C GLN A 271 -6.18 19.08 -16.33
N LEU A 272 -6.31 18.60 -15.09
CA LEU A 272 -6.17 17.20 -14.74
C LEU A 272 -7.23 16.34 -15.43
N ASP A 273 -8.50 16.74 -15.39
CA ASP A 273 -9.59 16.01 -16.06
C ASP A 273 -9.35 15.88 -17.57
N LEU A 274 -8.87 16.95 -18.22
CA LEU A 274 -8.53 16.92 -19.65
C LEU A 274 -7.34 15.99 -19.94
N ALA A 275 -6.31 16.02 -19.10
CA ALA A 275 -5.15 15.15 -19.23
C ALA A 275 -5.52 13.67 -19.05
N THR A 276 -6.30 13.34 -18.02
CA THR A 276 -6.76 11.97 -17.75
C THR A 276 -7.66 11.43 -18.87
N GLN A 277 -8.50 12.26 -19.48
CA GLN A 277 -9.30 11.85 -20.64
C GLN A 277 -8.43 11.51 -21.86
N ALA A 278 -7.35 12.25 -22.09
CA ALA A 278 -6.40 11.96 -23.16
C ALA A 278 -5.65 10.64 -22.89
N GLU A 279 -5.20 10.41 -21.65
CA GLU A 279 -4.54 9.15 -21.26
C GLU A 279 -5.41 7.92 -21.51
N MET A 280 -6.72 8.00 -21.24
CA MET A 280 -7.65 6.88 -21.46
C MET A 280 -7.81 6.50 -22.94
N GLN A 281 -7.53 7.39 -23.89
CA GLN A 281 -7.65 7.11 -25.32
C GLN A 281 -6.32 6.69 -25.95
N GLU A 282 -5.18 7.10 -25.40
CA GLU A 282 -3.87 6.94 -26.03
C GLU A 282 -2.99 5.82 -25.46
N MET A 283 -3.23 5.35 -24.23
CA MET A 283 -2.31 4.40 -23.57
C MET A 283 -2.52 2.94 -24.04
N SER A 284 -1.50 2.35 -24.66
CA SER A 284 -1.49 0.98 -25.17
C SER A 284 -0.32 0.13 -24.65
N LEU A 285 0.86 0.74 -24.47
CA LEU A 285 2.08 0.06 -24.03
C LEU A 285 2.26 0.13 -22.51
N LEU A 286 1.90 1.27 -21.91
CA LEU A 286 1.98 1.50 -20.47
C LEU A 286 0.64 1.25 -19.79
N ARG A 287 0.68 0.48 -18.70
CA ARG A 287 -0.43 0.35 -17.76
C ARG A 287 -0.06 1.10 -16.50
N ASN A 288 -0.78 2.16 -16.18
CA ASN A 288 -0.59 2.97 -14.98
C ASN A 288 -1.69 2.76 -13.93
N LYS A 289 -2.66 1.88 -14.19
CA LYS A 289 -3.80 1.64 -13.31
C LYS A 289 -3.59 0.39 -12.46
N VAL A 290 -3.72 0.54 -11.15
CA VAL A 290 -3.82 -0.55 -10.19
C VAL A 290 -5.28 -1.01 -10.15
N THR A 291 -5.52 -2.24 -10.57
CA THR A 291 -6.83 -2.90 -10.56
C THR A 291 -6.89 -4.01 -9.51
N ASP A 292 -8.05 -4.63 -9.37
CA ASP A 292 -8.25 -5.80 -8.51
C ASP A 292 -7.37 -6.99 -8.93
N ALA A 293 -6.99 -7.08 -10.21
CA ALA A 293 -6.07 -8.09 -10.72
C ALA A 293 -4.67 -7.96 -10.12
N GLU A 294 -4.11 -6.74 -10.06
CA GLU A 294 -2.77 -6.49 -9.48
C GLU A 294 -2.76 -6.79 -7.98
N ILE A 295 -3.83 -6.42 -7.26
CA ILE A 295 -3.99 -6.75 -5.84
C ILE A 295 -4.02 -8.26 -5.62
N ALA A 296 -4.78 -8.98 -6.45
CA ALA A 296 -4.83 -10.43 -6.38
C ALA A 296 -3.50 -11.09 -6.76
N GLU A 297 -2.73 -10.52 -7.69
CA GLU A 297 -1.41 -11.01 -8.07
C GLU A 297 -0.41 -10.87 -6.91
N VAL A 298 -0.37 -9.70 -6.26
CA VAL A 298 0.46 -9.46 -5.08
C VAL A 298 0.11 -10.45 -3.97
N LEU A 299 -1.18 -10.56 -3.64
CA LEU A 299 -1.64 -11.48 -2.61
C LEU A 299 -1.39 -12.95 -2.97
N SER A 300 -1.48 -13.31 -4.25
CA SER A 300 -1.15 -14.64 -4.75
C SER A 300 0.33 -14.98 -4.53
N LYS A 301 1.24 -14.02 -4.73
CA LYS A 301 2.68 -14.20 -4.45
C LYS A 301 2.94 -14.38 -2.96
N GLN A 302 2.26 -13.60 -2.10
CA GLN A 302 2.42 -13.68 -0.65
C GLN A 302 1.83 -14.98 -0.05
N THR A 303 0.65 -15.41 -0.51
CA THR A 303 -0.11 -16.52 0.09
C THR A 303 0.04 -17.86 -0.63
N GLY A 304 0.55 -17.86 -1.87
CA GLY A 304 0.61 -19.03 -2.75
C GLY A 304 -0.74 -19.48 -3.30
N ILE A 305 -1.84 -18.76 -3.02
CA ILE A 305 -3.17 -19.08 -3.52
C ILE A 305 -3.29 -18.53 -4.96
N PRO A 306 -3.72 -19.33 -5.95
CA PRO A 306 -3.86 -18.86 -7.33
C PRO A 306 -4.88 -17.71 -7.48
N VAL A 307 -4.53 -16.69 -8.28
CA VAL A 307 -5.39 -15.55 -8.62
C VAL A 307 -6.79 -15.97 -9.10
N SER A 308 -6.87 -17.02 -9.92
CA SER A 308 -8.14 -17.55 -10.43
C SER A 308 -9.10 -18.01 -9.32
N LYS A 309 -8.57 -18.46 -8.16
CA LYS A 309 -9.38 -18.84 -6.99
C LYS A 309 -9.77 -17.64 -6.12
N MET A 310 -9.07 -16.51 -6.24
CA MET A 310 -9.34 -15.29 -5.48
C MET A 310 -10.39 -14.43 -6.19
N LEU A 311 -10.29 -14.33 -7.51
CA LEU A 311 -11.22 -13.56 -8.35
C LEU A 311 -12.52 -14.33 -8.65
N GLU A 312 -12.60 -15.62 -8.36
CA GLU A 312 -13.86 -16.38 -8.47
C GLU A 312 -14.88 -15.80 -7.48
N ALA A 313 -16.03 -15.35 -8.01
CA ALA A 313 -17.10 -14.78 -7.21
C ALA A 313 -17.49 -15.75 -6.09
N GLU A 314 -17.66 -15.24 -4.87
CA GLU A 314 -17.99 -16.07 -3.72
C GLU A 314 -19.27 -16.90 -3.96
N LYS A 315 -20.24 -16.32 -4.66
CA LYS A 315 -21.45 -17.00 -5.12
C LYS A 315 -21.16 -18.26 -5.92
N ASP A 316 -20.27 -18.19 -6.91
CA ASP A 316 -19.95 -19.33 -7.78
C ASP A 316 -19.23 -20.44 -7.02
N LYS A 317 -18.39 -20.07 -6.05
CA LYS A 317 -17.72 -21.01 -5.16
C LYS A 317 -18.72 -21.73 -4.23
N LEU A 318 -19.74 -21.02 -3.75
CA LEU A 318 -20.81 -21.59 -2.93
C LEU A 318 -21.76 -22.51 -3.73
N LEU A 319 -21.98 -22.20 -5.01
CA LEU A 319 -22.80 -23.02 -5.91
C LEU A 319 -22.11 -24.33 -6.32
N LYS A 320 -20.78 -24.35 -6.40
CA LYS A 320 -19.98 -25.53 -6.72
C LYS A 320 -19.49 -26.29 -5.47
N MET A 321 -20.00 -25.95 -4.29
CA MET A 321 -19.44 -26.45 -3.02
C MET A 321 -19.55 -27.97 -2.90
N GLU A 322 -20.70 -28.53 -3.23
CA GLU A 322 -20.98 -29.97 -3.20
C GLU A 322 -20.07 -30.72 -4.15
N ASP A 323 -19.95 -30.25 -5.40
CA ASP A 323 -19.07 -30.85 -6.41
C ASP A 323 -17.61 -30.86 -5.94
N VAL A 324 -17.17 -29.78 -5.29
CA VAL A 324 -15.79 -29.68 -4.76
C VAL A 324 -15.60 -30.61 -3.57
N LEU A 325 -16.58 -30.73 -2.67
CA LEU A 325 -16.52 -31.64 -1.53
C LEU A 325 -16.49 -33.11 -2.00
N HIS A 326 -17.30 -33.47 -3.00
CA HIS A 326 -17.34 -34.83 -3.55
C HIS A 326 -16.04 -35.27 -4.26
N LYS A 327 -15.16 -34.34 -4.63
CA LYS A 327 -13.80 -34.70 -5.11
C LYS A 327 -12.94 -35.38 -4.03
N ARG A 328 -13.26 -35.18 -2.76
CA ARG A 328 -12.54 -35.77 -1.60
C ARG A 328 -13.42 -36.68 -0.77
N VAL A 329 -14.72 -36.40 -0.69
CA VAL A 329 -15.70 -37.15 0.10
C VAL A 329 -16.44 -38.12 -0.80
N ILE A 330 -16.22 -39.41 -0.58
CA ILE A 330 -16.91 -40.49 -1.31
C ILE A 330 -18.17 -40.87 -0.53
N GLY A 331 -19.34 -40.81 -1.18
CA GLY A 331 -20.64 -41.05 -0.54
C GLY A 331 -21.14 -39.85 0.27
N GLN A 332 -22.03 -40.09 1.25
CA GLN A 332 -22.57 -39.07 2.17
C GLN A 332 -23.25 -37.88 1.48
N ALA A 333 -23.98 -38.11 0.38
CA ALA A 333 -24.62 -37.05 -0.40
C ALA A 333 -25.52 -36.14 0.45
N GLU A 334 -26.38 -36.74 1.29
CA GLU A 334 -27.29 -36.00 2.18
C GLU A 334 -26.52 -35.13 3.18
N ALA A 335 -25.42 -35.63 3.77
CA ALA A 335 -24.64 -34.85 4.71
C ALA A 335 -23.91 -33.66 4.04
N VAL A 336 -23.39 -33.88 2.83
CA VAL A 336 -22.73 -32.82 2.04
C VAL A 336 -23.75 -31.74 1.66
N GLU A 337 -24.93 -32.13 1.17
CA GLU A 337 -26.01 -31.21 0.81
C GLU A 337 -26.46 -30.37 2.01
N VAL A 338 -26.74 -31.00 3.15
CA VAL A 338 -27.17 -30.30 4.38
C VAL A 338 -26.13 -29.28 4.86
N VAL A 339 -24.84 -29.65 4.83
CA VAL A 339 -23.75 -28.75 5.24
C VAL A 339 -23.61 -27.59 4.25
N SER A 340 -23.61 -27.88 2.95
CA SER A 340 -23.54 -26.84 1.91
C SER A 340 -24.71 -25.87 1.97
N ASP A 341 -25.93 -26.34 2.25
CA ASP A 341 -27.11 -25.50 2.45
C ASP A 341 -27.05 -24.65 3.71
N ALA A 342 -26.53 -25.19 4.82
CA ALA A 342 -26.32 -24.43 6.05
C ALA A 342 -25.31 -23.28 5.83
N ILE A 343 -24.19 -23.58 5.16
CA ILE A 343 -23.16 -22.58 4.84
C ILE A 343 -23.70 -21.52 3.88
N ARG A 344 -24.44 -21.91 2.83
CA ARG A 344 -25.07 -20.95 1.91
C ARG A 344 -26.06 -20.02 2.61
N ARG A 345 -26.91 -20.54 3.49
CA ARG A 345 -27.86 -19.71 4.27
C ARG A 345 -27.14 -18.71 5.16
N SER A 346 -26.06 -19.13 5.84
CA SER A 346 -25.25 -18.24 6.66
C SER A 346 -24.59 -17.14 5.82
N ARG A 347 -23.96 -17.49 4.70
CA ARG A 347 -23.30 -16.52 3.81
C ARG A 347 -24.27 -15.59 3.09
N ALA A 348 -25.51 -16.01 2.88
CA ALA A 348 -26.58 -15.16 2.34
C ALA A 348 -27.20 -14.19 3.37
N GLY A 349 -26.73 -14.19 4.62
CA GLY A 349 -27.29 -13.35 5.68
C GLY A 349 -28.69 -13.79 6.14
N LEU A 350 -29.10 -15.03 5.82
CA LEU A 350 -30.40 -15.59 6.21
C LEU A 350 -30.34 -16.32 7.57
N ALA A 351 -29.15 -16.45 8.16
CA ALA A 351 -28.95 -17.03 9.49
C ALA A 351 -28.83 -15.94 10.56
N ASP A 352 -29.09 -16.31 11.82
CA ASP A 352 -28.91 -15.42 12.96
C ASP A 352 -27.43 -15.02 13.11
N PRO A 353 -27.09 -13.71 13.08
CA PRO A 353 -25.72 -13.23 13.23
C PRO A 353 -25.05 -13.66 14.54
N ASN A 354 -25.84 -13.96 15.59
CA ASN A 354 -25.33 -14.32 16.91
C ASN A 354 -25.09 -15.82 17.10
N ARG A 355 -25.29 -16.66 16.07
CA ARG A 355 -25.10 -18.12 16.16
C ARG A 355 -24.07 -18.60 15.15
N PRO A 356 -23.06 -19.38 15.57
CA PRO A 356 -22.14 -20.01 14.63
C PRO A 356 -22.89 -21.07 13.78
N ILE A 357 -22.30 -21.37 12.62
CA ILE A 357 -22.77 -22.41 11.68
C ILE A 357 -22.65 -23.79 12.31
#